data_AF-A0A2K9C717-F1
#
_entry.id   AF-A0A2K9C717-F1
#
_cell.length_a   1.000
_cell.length_b   1.000
_cell.length_c   1.000
_cell.angle_alpha   90.00
_cell.angle_beta   90.00
_cell.angle_gamma   90.00
#
_symmetry.space_group_name_H-M   'P 1'
#
loop_
_entity.id
_entity.type
_entity.pdbx_description
1 polymer ?
#
loop_
_entity_poly.entity_id
_entity_poly.type
_entity_poly.pdbx_seq_one_letter_code
_entity_poly.pdbx_strand_id
1 'polypeptide(L)'
;MRMAKPLALALLQRKASLVGAFFMAAICAMPAQAFCPLPVKPQQVAVRQVLDGDTVRLSDGRSVRLIGINAPELGRKGRPSEPYAEAARQRLQALIKASDGRVGLVRGAEAKDKYGRTLAHIYGRNGDNLEAVLLSEGLGLHVAIAPNVRLAGCQDAAEQAARSARLGLWRQSPVQRESALRQSGFAVLSGTVRRIERNRGGVWLDLGERVVMQVPARLQRHFPARFFDNLKGRQVEVRGWVIDRSRKGVIKPGQRRWLLPLTDPSMLKRASG
;
A
#
# COMPACT_ATOMS: atom_id res chain seq x y z
N MET A 1 18.17 46.06 84.21
CA MET A 1 19.10 45.50 83.20
C MET A 1 18.29 44.77 82.15
N ARG A 2 18.39 45.19 80.88
CA ARG A 2 17.75 44.56 79.73
C ARG A 2 18.65 43.43 79.22
N MET A 3 18.08 42.25 78.93
CA MET A 3 18.62 41.36 77.90
C MET A 3 17.47 40.66 77.17
N ALA A 4 17.71 40.48 75.87
CA ALA A 4 16.76 40.31 74.79
C ALA A 4 16.19 38.89 74.66
N LYS A 5 14.99 38.79 74.09
CA LYS A 5 14.40 37.55 73.56
C LYS A 5 14.75 37.44 72.06
N PRO A 6 15.11 36.25 71.53
CA PRO A 6 15.39 36.09 70.11
C PRO A 6 14.10 35.94 69.28
N LEU A 7 14.11 36.58 68.10
CA LEU A 7 13.23 36.32 66.97
C LEU A 7 13.58 34.97 66.34
N ALA A 8 12.60 34.16 65.97
CA ALA A 8 12.74 33.22 64.86
C ALA A 8 11.40 32.98 64.15
N LEU A 9 11.49 33.02 62.82
CA LEU A 9 10.44 33.09 61.81
C LEU A 9 9.39 31.97 61.85
N ALA A 10 8.13 32.37 61.65
CA ALA A 10 7.05 31.48 61.28
C ALA A 10 7.24 30.95 59.84
N LEU A 11 7.44 29.63 59.69
CA LEU A 11 7.34 28.94 58.41
C LEU A 11 5.88 28.52 58.19
N LEU A 12 5.17 29.29 57.36
CA LEU A 12 3.87 28.92 56.80
C LEU A 12 4.02 27.69 55.89
N GLN A 13 3.69 26.50 56.40
CA GLN A 13 3.46 25.33 55.55
C GLN A 13 2.21 25.55 54.69
N ARG A 14 2.42 25.93 53.43
CA ARG A 14 1.36 25.96 52.42
C ARG A 14 0.91 24.53 52.14
N LYS A 15 -0.34 24.23 52.50
CA LYS A 15 -1.04 22.98 52.15
C LYS A 15 -1.04 22.83 50.63
N ALA A 16 -0.37 21.81 50.11
CA ALA A 16 -0.42 21.47 48.69
C ALA A 16 -1.84 21.03 48.30
N SER A 17 -2.34 21.55 47.19
CA SER A 17 -3.68 21.29 46.67
C SER A 17 -3.81 19.85 46.17
N LEU A 18 -4.78 19.11 46.72
CA LEU A 18 -5.15 17.72 46.38
C LEU A 18 -5.93 17.58 45.05
N VAL A 19 -5.78 18.52 44.12
CA VAL A 19 -6.53 18.53 42.82
C VAL A 19 -5.71 17.89 41.67
N GLY A 20 -4.49 17.41 41.94
CA GLY A 20 -3.53 16.99 40.91
C GLY A 20 -3.49 15.50 40.52
N ALA A 21 -4.43 14.64 40.96
CA ALA A 21 -4.26 13.18 40.84
C ALA A 21 -5.44 12.42 40.19
N PHE A 22 -6.06 13.00 39.16
CA PHE A 22 -7.03 12.27 38.34
C PHE A 22 -6.95 12.63 36.85
N PHE A 23 -5.74 12.78 36.31
CA PHE A 23 -5.54 12.64 34.87
C PHE A 23 -5.59 11.15 34.55
N MET A 24 -6.81 10.64 34.41
CA MET A 24 -7.10 9.29 33.93
C MET A 24 -6.30 9.08 32.65
N ALA A 25 -5.27 8.24 32.75
CA ALA A 25 -4.61 7.64 31.61
C ALA A 25 -5.65 6.77 30.89
N ALA A 26 -6.46 7.39 30.04
CA ALA A 26 -7.12 6.73 28.94
C ALA A 26 -6.02 6.30 27.96
N ILE A 27 -5.27 5.27 28.34
CA ILE A 27 -4.50 4.47 27.40
C ILE A 27 -5.56 3.88 26.48
N CYS A 28 -5.80 4.57 25.37
CA CYS A 28 -6.54 4.04 24.26
C CYS A 28 -5.70 2.87 23.75
N ALA A 29 -5.97 1.68 24.30
CA ALA A 29 -5.48 0.43 23.77
C ALA A 29 -6.15 0.26 22.41
N MET A 30 -5.61 0.93 21.39
CA MET A 30 -5.97 0.70 20.01
C MET A 30 -5.67 -0.79 19.76
N PRO A 31 -6.67 -1.63 19.50
CA PRO A 31 -6.39 -3.02 19.18
C PRO A 31 -5.45 -3.03 17.99
N ALA A 32 -4.35 -3.81 18.07
CA ALA A 32 -3.51 -4.09 16.91
C ALA A 32 -4.39 -4.84 15.90
N GLN A 33 -4.97 -4.11 14.95
CA GLN A 33 -5.84 -4.71 13.95
C GLN A 33 -4.97 -5.45 12.94
N ALA A 34 -5.02 -6.78 12.99
CA ALA A 34 -4.50 -7.62 11.92
C ALA A 34 -5.43 -7.47 10.71
N PHE A 35 -5.04 -6.65 9.73
CA PHE A 35 -5.88 -6.39 8.55
C PHE A 35 -6.24 -7.66 7.78
N CYS A 36 -5.23 -8.50 7.51
CA CYS A 36 -5.39 -9.69 6.68
C CYS A 36 -5.07 -10.95 7.50
N PRO A 37 -6.04 -11.55 8.20
CA PRO A 37 -5.81 -12.78 8.96
C PRO A 37 -5.43 -13.95 8.03
N LEU A 38 -4.70 -14.91 8.59
CA LEU A 38 -4.24 -16.11 7.89
C LEU A 38 -5.42 -17.02 7.51
N PRO A 39 -5.70 -17.23 6.20
CA PRO A 39 -6.92 -17.94 5.79
C PRO A 39 -6.77 -19.47 5.75
N VAL A 40 -5.54 -19.98 5.70
CA VAL A 40 -5.23 -21.41 5.53
C VAL A 40 -3.92 -21.73 6.24
N LYS A 41 -3.65 -23.02 6.49
CA LYS A 41 -2.36 -23.46 7.03
C LYS A 41 -1.23 -23.17 6.02
N PRO A 42 -0.28 -22.28 6.32
CA PRO A 42 0.73 -21.86 5.37
C PRO A 42 1.89 -22.86 5.32
N GLN A 43 2.61 -22.91 4.20
CA GLN A 43 3.86 -23.65 4.11
C GLN A 43 4.94 -22.89 4.89
N GLN A 44 5.49 -23.49 5.93
CA GLN A 44 6.60 -22.87 6.68
C GLN A 44 7.90 -22.93 5.87
N VAL A 45 8.52 -21.76 5.66
CA VAL A 45 9.76 -21.64 4.87
C VAL A 45 10.77 -20.75 5.60
N ALA A 46 12.06 -21.00 5.37
CA ALA A 46 13.14 -20.14 5.86
C ALA A 46 13.48 -19.06 4.82
N VAL A 47 13.62 -17.82 5.28
CA VAL A 47 14.06 -16.70 4.44
C VAL A 47 15.56 -16.56 4.56
N ARG A 48 16.24 -16.58 3.41
CA ARG A 48 17.69 -16.35 3.30
C ARG A 48 18.01 -14.86 3.29
N GLN A 49 17.26 -14.07 2.54
CA GLN A 49 17.56 -12.65 2.31
C GLN A 49 16.31 -11.85 1.92
N VAL A 50 16.22 -10.62 2.41
CA VAL A 50 15.26 -9.61 1.90
C VAL A 50 15.95 -8.77 0.83
N LEU A 51 15.44 -8.82 -0.40
CA LEU A 51 16.04 -8.13 -1.56
C LEU A 51 15.60 -6.67 -1.63
N ASP A 52 14.31 -6.41 -1.43
CA ASP A 52 13.67 -5.10 -1.40
C ASP A 52 12.38 -5.18 -0.55
N GLY A 53 11.55 -4.13 -0.54
CA GLY A 53 10.35 -4.06 0.30
C GLY A 53 9.21 -5.01 -0.08
N ASP A 54 9.33 -5.76 -1.18
CA ASP A 54 8.28 -6.69 -1.62
C ASP A 54 8.83 -7.98 -2.28
N THR A 55 10.12 -8.26 -2.13
CA THR A 55 10.77 -9.45 -2.68
C THR A 55 11.73 -10.07 -1.66
N VAL A 56 11.57 -11.38 -1.43
CA VAL A 56 12.45 -12.18 -0.55
C VAL A 56 13.03 -13.38 -1.28
N ARG A 57 14.24 -13.79 -0.87
CA ARG A 57 14.90 -15.02 -1.31
C ARG A 57 14.79 -16.05 -0.19
N LEU A 58 14.25 -17.22 -0.50
CA LEU A 58 14.15 -18.34 0.43
C LEU A 58 15.45 -19.16 0.46
N SER A 59 15.66 -19.92 1.54
CA SER A 59 16.84 -20.79 1.69
C SER A 59 16.87 -21.93 0.68
N ASP A 60 15.71 -22.35 0.14
CA ASP A 60 15.60 -23.34 -0.93
C ASP A 60 15.86 -22.76 -2.34
N GLY A 61 16.29 -21.50 -2.43
CA GLY A 61 16.63 -20.86 -3.70
C GLY A 61 15.43 -20.28 -4.46
N ARG A 62 14.19 -20.38 -3.97
CA ARG A 62 13.07 -19.65 -4.57
C ARG A 62 13.20 -18.15 -4.32
N SER A 63 12.92 -17.34 -5.35
CA SER A 63 12.62 -15.91 -5.19
C SER A 63 11.11 -15.75 -5.08
N VAL A 64 10.63 -15.00 -4.10
CA VAL A 64 9.21 -14.76 -3.83
C VAL A 64 8.92 -13.28 -4.02
N ARG A 65 7.95 -12.97 -4.89
CA ARG A 65 7.37 -11.63 -5.03
C ARG A 65 6.07 -11.60 -4.22
N LEU A 66 5.99 -10.65 -3.30
CA LEU A 66 4.84 -10.47 -2.43
C LEU A 66 3.63 -9.99 -3.25
N ILE A 67 2.49 -10.64 -3.03
CA ILE A 67 1.24 -10.32 -3.70
C ILE A 67 0.55 -9.17 -2.97
N GLY A 68 0.04 -8.20 -3.73
CA GLY A 68 -0.80 -7.13 -3.17
C GLY A 68 -0.08 -5.82 -2.90
N ILE A 69 1.25 -5.82 -2.99
CA ILE A 69 2.09 -4.67 -2.63
C ILE A 69 3.09 -4.33 -3.75
N ASN A 70 3.32 -3.04 -3.92
CA ASN A 70 4.43 -2.47 -4.67
C ASN A 70 5.22 -1.53 -3.77
N ALA A 71 6.36 -2.00 -3.28
CA ALA A 71 7.28 -1.19 -2.49
C ALA A 71 8.12 -0.29 -3.40
N PRO A 72 8.63 0.84 -2.89
CA PRO A 72 9.58 1.68 -3.62
C PRO A 72 10.85 0.90 -3.95
N GLU A 73 11.38 1.12 -5.15
CA GLU A 73 12.52 0.38 -5.69
C GLU A 73 13.85 0.88 -5.11
N LEU A 74 14.73 -0.07 -4.78
CA LEU A 74 16.10 0.25 -4.39
C LEU A 74 16.93 0.70 -5.58
N GLY A 75 17.80 1.68 -5.34
CA GLY A 75 18.74 2.19 -6.31
C GLY A 75 19.68 1.09 -6.81
N ARG A 76 19.92 1.04 -8.12
CA ARG A 76 20.87 0.12 -8.75
C ARG A 76 21.76 0.87 -9.72
N LYS A 77 23.02 0.42 -9.87
CA LYS A 77 24.00 0.96 -10.82
C LYS A 77 24.19 2.48 -10.69
N GLY A 78 24.38 2.95 -9.45
CA GLY A 78 24.62 4.37 -9.14
C GLY A 78 23.37 5.26 -9.13
N ARG A 79 22.17 4.73 -9.40
CA ARG A 79 20.92 5.48 -9.21
C ARG A 79 20.53 5.54 -7.74
N PRO A 80 19.99 6.66 -7.25
CA PRO A 80 19.47 6.74 -5.89
C PRO A 80 18.26 5.81 -5.73
N SER A 81 18.05 5.35 -4.49
CA SER A 81 16.83 4.64 -4.10
C SER A 81 15.61 5.55 -4.16
N GLU A 82 14.45 4.98 -4.47
CA GLU A 82 13.19 5.70 -4.33
C GLU A 82 12.92 6.03 -2.86
N PRO A 83 12.18 7.12 -2.56
CA PRO A 83 11.79 7.45 -1.19
C PRO A 83 11.15 6.25 -0.47
N TYR A 84 11.59 5.99 0.76
CA TYR A 84 11.16 4.86 1.60
C TYR A 84 11.56 3.45 1.14
N ALA A 85 12.31 3.27 0.05
CA ALA A 85 12.75 1.94 -0.39
C ALA A 85 13.58 1.19 0.66
N GLU A 86 14.55 1.88 1.28
CA GLU A 86 15.37 1.30 2.34
C GLU A 86 14.58 1.01 3.61
N ALA A 87 13.67 1.93 3.99
CA ALA A 87 12.79 1.75 5.14
C ALA A 87 11.87 0.53 4.95
N ALA A 88 11.29 0.35 3.77
CA ALA A 88 10.47 -0.81 3.44
C ALA A 88 11.23 -2.13 3.55
N ARG A 89 12.45 -2.19 2.98
CA ARG A 89 13.33 -3.37 3.08
C ARG A 89 13.73 -3.67 4.52
N GLN A 90 14.17 -2.66 5.27
CA GLN A 90 14.58 -2.82 6.67
C GLN A 90 13.41 -3.27 7.54
N ARG A 91 12.21 -2.73 7.31
CA ARG A 91 11.01 -3.13 8.04
C ARG A 91 10.64 -4.58 7.76
N LEU A 92 10.63 -4.99 6.49
CA LEU A 92 10.37 -6.38 6.11
C LEU A 92 11.41 -7.32 6.74
N GLN A 93 12.69 -6.94 6.75
CA GLN A 93 13.75 -7.69 7.42
C GLN A 93 13.52 -7.80 8.94
N ALA A 94 13.07 -6.72 9.60
CA ALA A 94 12.76 -6.74 11.02
C ALA A 94 11.58 -7.66 11.35
N LEU A 95 10.52 -7.65 10.54
CA LEU A 95 9.35 -8.52 10.70
C LEU A 95 9.71 -10.01 10.54
N ILE A 96 10.57 -10.31 9.56
CA ILE A 96 11.07 -11.67 9.34
C ILE A 96 12.00 -12.10 10.48
N LYS A 97 12.88 -11.21 10.98
CA LYS A 97 13.72 -11.48 12.15
C LYS A 97 12.89 -11.75 13.40
N ALA A 98 11.81 -10.99 13.62
CA ALA A 98 10.87 -11.21 14.71
C ALA A 98 10.12 -12.56 14.61
N SER A 99 10.14 -13.18 13.42
CA SER A 99 9.62 -14.53 13.15
C SER A 99 10.73 -15.58 13.08
N ASP A 100 11.87 -15.34 13.72
CA ASP A 100 13.07 -16.21 13.73
C ASP A 100 13.59 -16.58 12.34
N GLY A 101 13.44 -15.69 11.36
CA GLY A 101 13.86 -15.93 9.98
C GLY A 101 12.96 -16.91 9.21
N ARG A 102 11.81 -17.30 9.78
CA ARG A 102 10.83 -18.19 9.16
C ARG A 102 9.50 -17.48 8.93
N VAL A 103 8.83 -17.82 7.84
CA VAL A 103 7.51 -17.26 7.50
C VAL A 103 6.57 -18.34 6.99
N GLY A 104 5.28 -18.13 7.20
CA GLY A 104 4.24 -18.89 6.52
C GLY A 104 4.04 -18.37 5.10
N LEU A 105 4.24 -19.22 4.11
CA LEU A 105 4.05 -18.93 2.68
C LEU A 105 2.68 -19.42 2.22
N VAL A 106 1.85 -18.52 1.67
CA VAL A 106 0.55 -18.84 1.07
C VAL A 106 0.57 -18.43 -0.40
N ARG A 107 0.64 -19.40 -1.31
CA ARG A 107 0.72 -19.13 -2.75
C ARG A 107 -0.57 -18.47 -3.28
N GLY A 108 -0.39 -17.64 -4.30
CA GLY A 108 -1.49 -17.14 -5.12
C GLY A 108 -2.13 -18.25 -5.96
N ALA A 109 -3.28 -17.94 -6.56
CA ALA A 109 -3.91 -18.78 -7.59
C ALA A 109 -3.00 -18.91 -8.81
N GLU A 110 -2.40 -17.80 -9.25
CA GLU A 110 -1.27 -17.83 -10.16
C GLU A 110 0.03 -17.97 -9.35
N ALA A 111 0.78 -19.03 -9.66
CA ALA A 111 1.91 -19.48 -8.86
C ALA A 111 3.21 -18.70 -9.09
N LYS A 112 3.44 -18.23 -10.32
CA LYS A 112 4.69 -17.63 -10.75
C LYS A 112 4.42 -16.43 -11.65
N ASP A 113 5.29 -15.44 -11.58
CA ASP A 113 5.29 -14.35 -12.56
C ASP A 113 6.10 -14.70 -13.81
N LYS A 114 6.09 -13.80 -14.80
CA LYS A 114 6.84 -13.92 -16.05
C LYS A 114 8.38 -13.99 -15.89
N TYR A 115 8.90 -13.65 -14.71
CA TYR A 115 10.33 -13.73 -14.37
C TYR A 115 10.66 -15.02 -13.61
N GLY A 116 9.69 -15.91 -13.40
CA GLY A 116 9.83 -17.18 -12.69
C GLY A 116 9.81 -17.05 -11.15
N ARG A 117 9.58 -15.85 -10.61
CA ARG A 117 9.44 -15.63 -9.15
C ARG A 117 8.14 -16.26 -8.67
N THR A 118 8.16 -16.85 -7.49
CA THR A 118 6.96 -17.38 -6.83
C THR A 118 6.09 -16.22 -6.38
N LEU A 119 4.79 -16.26 -6.67
CA LEU A 119 3.81 -15.30 -6.19
C LEU A 119 3.14 -15.86 -4.94
N ALA A 120 3.34 -15.21 -3.81
CA ALA A 120 2.77 -15.63 -2.53
C ALA A 120 2.55 -14.46 -1.58
N HIS A 121 1.66 -14.69 -0.62
CA HIS A 121 1.57 -13.92 0.59
C HIS A 121 2.49 -14.51 1.66
N ILE A 122 3.07 -13.68 2.52
CA ILE A 122 3.85 -14.15 3.66
C ILE A 122 3.25 -13.71 4.99
N TYR A 123 3.34 -14.62 5.96
CA TYR A 123 2.80 -14.45 7.29
C TYR A 123 3.89 -14.63 8.34
N GLY A 124 3.93 -13.73 9.32
CA GLY A 124 4.83 -13.83 10.46
C GLY A 124 4.44 -14.95 11.43
N ARG A 125 5.27 -15.20 12.44
CA ARG A 125 5.03 -16.23 13.47
C ARG A 125 3.73 -16.01 14.25
N ASN A 126 3.31 -14.76 14.40
CA ASN A 126 2.07 -14.36 15.08
C ASN A 126 0.82 -14.43 14.18
N GLY A 127 0.96 -14.82 12.91
CA GLY A 127 -0.16 -14.89 11.97
C GLY A 127 -0.48 -13.58 11.25
N ASP A 128 0.32 -12.53 11.43
CA ASP A 128 0.14 -11.27 10.69
C ASP A 128 0.62 -11.39 9.25
N ASN A 129 -0.16 -10.84 8.32
CA ASN A 129 0.26 -10.68 6.93
C ASN A 129 1.28 -9.54 6.82
N LEU A 130 2.51 -9.83 6.36
CA LEU A 130 3.58 -8.83 6.38
C LEU A 130 3.37 -7.74 5.32
N GLU A 131 2.73 -8.05 4.19
CA GLU A 131 2.35 -7.04 3.19
C GLU A 131 1.39 -6.01 3.77
N ALA A 132 0.37 -6.46 4.51
CA ALA A 132 -0.60 -5.58 5.15
C ALA A 132 0.06 -4.70 6.23
N VAL A 133 1.02 -5.24 7.00
CA VAL A 133 1.81 -4.43 7.95
C VAL A 133 2.57 -3.33 7.22
N LEU A 134 3.31 -3.65 6.16
CA LEU A 134 4.04 -2.66 5.35
C LEU A 134 3.10 -1.60 4.73
N LEU A 135 1.94 -2.02 4.22
CA LEU A 135 0.94 -1.11 3.68
C LEU A 135 0.39 -0.17 4.75
N SER A 136 0.11 -0.67 5.96
CA SER A 136 -0.39 0.13 7.09
C SER A 136 0.61 1.14 7.65
N GLU A 137 1.90 0.92 7.40
CA GLU A 137 2.98 1.84 7.76
C GLU A 137 3.35 2.79 6.60
N GLY A 138 2.67 2.68 5.45
CA GLY A 138 2.92 3.50 4.27
C GLY A 138 4.23 3.17 3.54
N LEU A 139 4.74 1.95 3.68
CA LEU A 139 6.01 1.49 3.10
C LEU A 139 5.84 0.76 1.74
N GLY A 140 4.62 0.81 1.18
CA GLY A 140 4.32 0.34 -0.16
C GLY A 140 2.95 0.83 -0.60
N LEU A 141 2.65 0.61 -1.88
CA LEU A 141 1.35 0.91 -2.48
C LEU A 141 0.58 -0.38 -2.74
N HIS A 142 -0.71 -0.38 -2.44
CA HIS A 142 -1.58 -1.52 -2.68
C HIS A 142 -1.82 -1.72 -4.18
N VAL A 143 -1.71 -2.98 -4.61
CA VAL A 143 -1.83 -3.43 -5.99
C VAL A 143 -2.69 -4.68 -6.07
N ALA A 144 -3.68 -4.71 -6.95
CA ALA A 144 -4.46 -5.91 -7.24
C ALA A 144 -4.22 -6.40 -8.67
N ILE A 145 -3.59 -7.57 -8.82
CA ILE A 145 -3.35 -8.22 -10.12
C ILE A 145 -4.12 -9.54 -10.17
N ALA A 146 -5.19 -9.61 -10.98
CA ALA A 146 -5.94 -10.85 -11.17
C ALA A 146 -5.07 -11.97 -11.79
N PRO A 147 -5.18 -13.22 -11.32
CA PRO A 147 -6.20 -13.74 -10.38
C PRO A 147 -5.82 -13.66 -8.89
N ASN A 148 -4.66 -13.09 -8.55
CA ASN A 148 -4.13 -13.04 -7.18
C ASN A 148 -4.68 -11.84 -6.39
N VAL A 149 -6.00 -11.83 -6.16
CA VAL A 149 -6.72 -10.68 -5.56
C VAL A 149 -7.46 -11.01 -4.26
N ARG A 150 -7.27 -12.23 -3.72
CA ARG A 150 -7.97 -12.72 -2.52
C ARG A 150 -7.85 -11.79 -1.31
N LEU A 151 -6.71 -11.13 -1.12
CA LEU A 151 -6.46 -10.22 0.01
C LEU A 151 -6.64 -8.73 -0.33
N ALA A 152 -7.09 -8.39 -1.55
CA ALA A 152 -7.15 -7.01 -2.01
C ALA A 152 -7.98 -6.11 -1.09
N GLY A 153 -9.10 -6.61 -0.53
CA GLY A 153 -9.95 -5.84 0.38
C GLY A 153 -9.25 -5.45 1.68
N CYS A 154 -8.57 -6.38 2.34
CA CYS A 154 -7.89 -6.09 3.60
C CYS A 154 -6.57 -5.33 3.41
N GLN A 155 -5.85 -5.57 2.30
CA GLN A 155 -4.67 -4.80 1.92
C GLN A 155 -5.02 -3.35 1.57
N ASP A 156 -6.16 -3.14 0.92
CA ASP A 156 -6.69 -1.79 0.70
C ASP A 156 -6.98 -1.07 2.02
N ALA A 157 -7.65 -1.74 2.97
CA ALA A 157 -7.91 -1.18 4.29
C ALA A 157 -6.61 -0.81 5.05
N ALA A 158 -5.58 -1.66 4.95
CA ALA A 158 -4.27 -1.38 5.52
C ALA A 158 -3.65 -0.10 4.91
N GLU A 159 -3.64 0.03 3.59
CA GLU A 159 -3.14 1.25 2.93
C GLU A 159 -3.98 2.49 3.30
N GLN A 160 -5.31 2.36 3.43
CA GLN A 160 -6.17 3.48 3.87
C GLN A 160 -5.82 3.95 5.27
N ALA A 161 -5.42 3.05 6.18
CA ALA A 161 -4.95 3.44 7.52
C ALA A 161 -3.68 4.31 7.43
N ALA A 162 -2.70 3.91 6.60
CA ALA A 162 -1.50 4.70 6.35
C ALA A 162 -1.80 6.05 5.71
N ARG A 163 -2.74 6.08 4.75
CA ARG A 163 -3.17 7.31 4.07
C ARG A 163 -3.80 8.30 5.04
N SER A 164 -4.73 7.83 5.87
CA SER A 164 -5.42 8.66 6.87
C SER A 164 -4.44 9.20 7.92
N ALA A 165 -3.48 8.38 8.36
CA ALA A 165 -2.44 8.76 9.31
C ALA A 165 -1.24 9.50 8.67
N ARG A 166 -1.26 9.73 7.35
CA ARG A 166 -0.17 10.35 6.57
C ARG A 166 1.20 9.71 6.84
N LEU A 167 1.27 8.39 6.81
CA LEU A 167 2.49 7.63 7.08
C LEU A 167 3.27 7.32 5.79
N GLY A 168 4.60 7.19 5.93
CA GLY A 168 5.49 6.80 4.84
C GLY A 168 5.26 7.58 3.54
N LEU A 169 4.99 6.84 2.46
CA LEU A 169 4.66 7.36 1.13
C LEU A 169 3.46 8.32 1.12
N TRP A 170 2.57 8.28 2.12
CA TRP A 170 1.40 9.15 2.21
C TRP A 170 1.65 10.47 2.94
N ARG A 171 2.86 10.72 3.46
CA ARG A 171 3.24 12.06 3.96
C ARG A 171 3.15 13.12 2.87
N GLN A 172 3.53 12.74 1.65
CA GLN A 172 3.33 13.51 0.44
C GLN A 172 2.55 12.64 -0.53
N SER A 173 1.30 13.00 -0.81
CA SER A 173 0.41 12.16 -1.62
C SER A 173 1.08 11.74 -2.93
N PRO A 174 1.22 10.42 -3.22
CA PRO A 174 1.76 9.93 -4.47
C PRO A 174 0.75 10.04 -5.62
N VAL A 175 -0.48 10.50 -5.33
CA VAL A 175 -1.53 10.68 -6.33
C VAL A 175 -1.20 11.88 -7.20
N GLN A 176 -0.87 11.62 -8.45
CA GLN A 176 -0.61 12.66 -9.45
C GLN A 176 -1.81 12.86 -10.38
N ARG A 177 -1.94 14.03 -10.98
CA ARG A 177 -2.90 14.24 -12.08
C ARG A 177 -2.47 13.45 -13.31
N GLU A 178 -3.41 12.84 -14.01
CA GLU A 178 -3.23 12.21 -15.32
C GLU A 178 -2.46 13.09 -16.35
N SER A 179 -2.64 14.41 -16.28
CA SER A 179 -2.02 15.44 -17.10
C SER A 179 -0.55 15.66 -16.73
N ALA A 180 -0.16 15.35 -15.50
CA ALA A 180 1.22 15.40 -15.02
C ALA A 180 2.04 14.15 -15.39
N LEU A 181 1.40 13.07 -15.84
CA LEU A 181 2.09 11.84 -16.23
C LEU A 181 3.10 12.07 -17.37
N ARG A 182 4.33 11.63 -17.17
CA ARG A 182 5.44 11.75 -18.14
C ARG A 182 6.09 10.42 -18.52
N GLN A 183 5.97 9.40 -17.67
CA GLN A 183 6.66 8.12 -17.84
C GLN A 183 5.73 6.93 -17.57
N SER A 184 6.03 5.81 -18.22
CA SER A 184 5.41 4.50 -17.92
C SER A 184 5.90 3.97 -16.58
N GLY A 185 5.16 3.04 -15.99
CA GLY A 185 5.48 2.45 -14.68
C GLY A 185 4.24 2.39 -13.80
N PHE A 186 4.41 1.94 -12.57
CA PHE A 186 3.32 2.01 -11.59
C PHE A 186 3.00 3.47 -11.28
N ALA A 187 1.71 3.81 -11.26
CA ALA A 187 1.26 5.15 -10.89
C ALA A 187 -0.10 5.09 -10.19
N VAL A 188 -0.32 6.06 -9.30
CA VAL A 188 -1.65 6.40 -8.78
C VAL A 188 -2.05 7.74 -9.40
N LEU A 189 -3.12 7.72 -10.20
CA LEU A 189 -3.56 8.85 -11.01
C LEU A 189 -4.92 9.33 -10.57
N SER A 190 -5.12 10.64 -10.60
CA SER A 190 -6.43 11.27 -10.51
C SER A 190 -6.82 11.89 -11.84
N GLY A 191 -8.12 11.87 -12.16
CA GLY A 191 -8.65 12.52 -13.34
C GLY A 191 -10.15 12.33 -13.48
N THR A 192 -10.75 13.02 -14.45
CA THR A 192 -12.17 12.89 -14.77
C THR A 192 -12.38 11.84 -15.86
N VAL A 193 -13.33 10.93 -15.68
CA VAL A 193 -13.72 9.98 -16.73
C VAL A 193 -14.48 10.73 -17.82
N ARG A 194 -13.91 10.89 -19.01
CA ARG A 194 -14.51 11.66 -20.11
C ARG A 194 -15.40 10.80 -21.02
N ARG A 195 -14.97 9.57 -21.28
CA ARG A 195 -15.62 8.65 -22.21
C ARG A 195 -15.55 7.23 -21.68
N ILE A 196 -16.59 6.44 -21.94
CA ILE A 196 -16.65 5.01 -21.66
C ILE A 196 -17.13 4.32 -22.93
N GLU A 197 -16.38 3.31 -23.38
CA GLU A 197 -16.68 2.52 -24.58
C GLU A 197 -16.57 1.03 -24.27
N ARG A 198 -17.35 0.21 -24.97
CA ARG A 198 -17.27 -1.24 -24.90
C ARG A 198 -17.08 -1.80 -26.31
N ASN A 199 -16.10 -2.68 -26.47
CA ASN A 199 -15.84 -3.39 -27.72
C ASN A 199 -15.30 -4.79 -27.42
N ARG A 200 -14.92 -5.53 -28.48
CA ARG A 200 -14.37 -6.90 -28.34
C ARG A 200 -13.11 -6.98 -27.45
N GLY A 201 -12.36 -5.88 -27.32
CA GLY A 201 -11.17 -5.78 -26.47
C GLY A 201 -11.46 -5.51 -24.99
N GLY A 202 -12.70 -5.17 -24.62
CA GLY A 202 -13.11 -4.91 -23.25
C GLY A 202 -13.82 -3.57 -23.05
N VAL A 203 -13.77 -3.06 -21.82
CA VAL A 203 -14.27 -1.72 -21.46
C VAL A 203 -13.10 -0.74 -21.49
N TRP A 204 -13.27 0.39 -22.18
CA TRP A 204 -12.28 1.44 -22.30
C TRP A 204 -12.82 2.72 -21.68
N LEU A 205 -12.02 3.38 -20.85
CA LEU A 205 -12.41 4.61 -20.17
C LEU A 205 -11.33 5.67 -20.36
N ASP A 206 -11.66 6.79 -20.98
CA ASP A 206 -10.73 7.91 -21.09
C ASP A 206 -10.67 8.66 -19.75
N LEU A 207 -9.48 8.73 -19.17
CA LEU A 207 -9.17 9.51 -17.98
C LEU A 207 -8.45 10.80 -18.40
N GLY A 208 -9.17 11.91 -18.32
CA GLY A 208 -8.73 13.19 -18.86
C GLY A 208 -8.41 13.08 -20.36
N GLU A 209 -7.29 13.67 -20.78
CA GLU A 209 -6.90 13.72 -22.18
C GLU A 209 -5.74 12.80 -22.55
N ARG A 210 -5.05 12.23 -21.57
CA ARG A 210 -3.75 11.57 -21.79
C ARG A 210 -3.77 10.07 -21.54
N VAL A 211 -4.70 9.59 -20.72
CA VAL A 211 -4.72 8.22 -20.22
C VAL A 211 -6.01 7.54 -20.66
N VAL A 212 -5.90 6.30 -21.12
CA VAL A 212 -7.04 5.40 -21.29
C VAL A 212 -6.88 4.23 -20.34
N MET A 213 -7.92 3.95 -19.57
CA MET A 213 -8.03 2.76 -18.73
C MET A 213 -8.70 1.65 -19.54
N GLN A 214 -8.23 0.41 -19.39
CA GLN A 214 -8.83 -0.74 -20.07
C GLN A 214 -9.14 -1.83 -19.06
N VAL A 215 -10.38 -2.31 -19.05
CA VAL A 215 -10.75 -3.58 -18.43
C VAL A 215 -10.77 -4.63 -19.52
N PRO A 216 -9.77 -5.51 -19.62
CA PRO A 216 -9.70 -6.49 -20.70
C PRO A 216 -10.93 -7.39 -20.73
N ALA A 217 -11.38 -7.79 -21.93
CA ALA A 217 -12.60 -8.58 -22.09
C ALA A 217 -12.64 -9.82 -21.18
N ARG A 218 -11.52 -10.54 -21.07
CA ARG A 218 -11.35 -11.74 -20.23
C ARG A 218 -11.52 -11.49 -18.72
N LEU A 219 -11.38 -10.24 -18.27
CA LEU A 219 -11.46 -9.86 -16.85
C LEU A 219 -12.76 -9.13 -16.51
N GLN A 220 -13.62 -8.83 -17.48
CA GLN A 220 -14.88 -8.11 -17.23
C GLN A 220 -15.75 -8.79 -16.18
N ARG A 221 -15.73 -10.14 -16.13
CA ARG A 221 -16.49 -10.92 -15.14
C ARG A 221 -16.07 -10.69 -13.68
N HIS A 222 -14.88 -10.12 -13.43
CA HIS A 222 -14.43 -9.77 -12.09
C HIS A 222 -14.99 -8.42 -11.62
N PHE A 223 -15.61 -7.65 -12.51
CA PHE A 223 -16.20 -6.35 -12.19
C PHE A 223 -17.70 -6.51 -11.93
N PRO A 224 -18.25 -5.88 -10.87
CA PRO A 224 -19.69 -5.83 -10.65
C PRO A 224 -20.42 -5.28 -11.88
N ALA A 225 -21.64 -5.78 -12.15
CA ALA A 225 -22.40 -5.43 -13.36
C ALA A 225 -22.57 -3.91 -13.56
N ARG A 226 -22.79 -3.18 -12.47
CA ARG A 226 -23.01 -1.73 -12.43
C ARG A 226 -21.75 -0.92 -12.05
N PHE A 227 -20.56 -1.54 -12.10
CA PHE A 227 -19.33 -0.91 -11.63
C PHE A 227 -19.01 0.39 -12.38
N PHE A 228 -19.27 0.43 -13.69
CA PHE A 228 -18.98 1.59 -14.54
C PHE A 228 -20.13 2.60 -14.63
N ASP A 229 -21.27 2.31 -13.99
CA ASP A 229 -22.45 3.16 -14.04
C ASP A 229 -22.13 4.50 -13.36
N ASN A 230 -22.60 5.57 -13.99
CA ASN A 230 -22.44 6.94 -13.50
C ASN A 230 -20.99 7.38 -13.28
N LEU A 231 -20.00 6.72 -13.91
CA LEU A 231 -18.60 7.17 -13.85
C LEU A 231 -18.30 8.31 -14.82
N LYS A 232 -18.99 8.40 -15.96
CA LYS A 232 -18.76 9.48 -16.93
C LYS A 232 -19.01 10.84 -16.26
N GLY A 233 -18.04 11.75 -16.40
CA GLY A 233 -18.03 13.07 -15.77
C GLY A 233 -17.56 13.08 -14.31
N ARG A 234 -17.31 11.93 -13.69
CA ARG A 234 -16.84 11.86 -12.29
C ARG A 234 -15.32 11.89 -12.20
N GLN A 235 -14.84 12.50 -11.11
CA GLN A 235 -13.46 12.40 -10.69
C GLN A 235 -13.20 11.01 -10.07
N VAL A 236 -12.12 10.37 -10.50
CA VAL A 236 -11.72 9.05 -10.00
C VAL A 236 -10.23 9.06 -9.64
N GLU A 237 -9.86 8.19 -8.70
CA GLU A 237 -8.49 7.76 -8.46
C GLU A 237 -8.33 6.36 -9.08
N VAL A 238 -7.28 6.18 -9.88
CA VAL A 238 -6.95 4.90 -10.49
C VAL A 238 -5.49 4.56 -10.21
N ARG A 239 -5.17 3.28 -10.12
CA ARG A 239 -3.80 2.80 -9.90
C ARG A 239 -3.46 1.61 -10.76
N GLY A 240 -2.20 1.48 -11.15
CA GLY A 240 -1.71 0.35 -11.93
C GLY A 240 -0.48 0.68 -12.75
N TRP A 241 -0.03 -0.29 -13.56
CA TRP A 241 1.09 -0.10 -14.49
C TRP A 241 0.62 0.61 -15.74
N VAL A 242 1.06 1.86 -15.88
CA VAL A 242 0.94 2.67 -17.08
C VAL A 242 1.90 2.15 -18.14
N ILE A 243 1.38 1.90 -19.34
CA ILE A 243 2.11 1.47 -20.52
C ILE A 243 2.18 2.63 -21.52
N ASP A 244 3.38 2.92 -22.04
CA ASP A 244 3.57 3.85 -23.14
C ASP A 244 3.28 3.16 -24.48
N ARG A 245 2.16 3.49 -25.12
CA ARG A 245 1.79 2.87 -26.39
C ARG A 245 2.61 3.37 -27.58
N SER A 246 3.21 4.57 -27.49
CA SER A 246 4.03 5.09 -28.60
C SER A 246 5.30 4.25 -28.83
N ARG A 247 5.74 3.51 -27.81
CA ARG A 247 6.90 2.60 -27.93
C ARG A 247 6.61 1.35 -28.77
N LYS A 248 5.34 1.03 -29.02
CA LYS A 248 4.91 -0.15 -29.78
C LYS A 248 4.43 0.19 -31.20
N GLY A 249 4.56 1.44 -31.63
CA GLY A 249 4.16 1.91 -32.96
C GLY A 249 3.37 3.22 -32.94
N VAL A 250 2.85 3.60 -34.10
CA VAL A 250 2.09 4.84 -34.28
C VAL A 250 0.77 4.78 -33.51
N ILE A 251 0.50 5.81 -32.71
CA ILE A 251 -0.77 5.98 -32.02
C ILE A 251 -1.79 6.46 -33.05
N LYS A 252 -2.88 5.71 -33.23
CA LYS A 252 -3.94 6.11 -34.18
C LYS A 252 -4.61 7.41 -33.71
N PRO A 253 -5.11 8.27 -34.63
CA PRO A 253 -5.88 9.45 -34.26
C PRO A 253 -6.99 9.11 -33.27
N GLY A 254 -7.13 9.93 -32.22
CA GLY A 254 -8.11 9.72 -31.14
C GLY A 254 -7.71 8.72 -30.06
N GLN A 255 -6.59 8.00 -30.18
CA GLN A 255 -6.11 7.10 -29.13
C GLN A 255 -5.24 7.83 -28.11
N ARG A 256 -5.45 7.52 -26.83
CA ARG A 256 -4.59 8.00 -25.74
C ARG A 256 -3.24 7.28 -25.75
N ARG A 257 -2.17 8.04 -25.53
CA ARG A 257 -0.79 7.51 -25.46
C ARG A 257 -0.61 6.52 -24.32
N TRP A 258 -1.12 6.85 -23.14
CA TRP A 258 -0.92 6.08 -21.93
C TRP A 258 -2.07 5.11 -21.73
N LEU A 259 -1.76 3.82 -21.59
CA LEU A 259 -2.72 2.76 -21.29
C LEU A 259 -2.51 2.27 -19.87
N LEU A 260 -3.58 2.23 -19.07
CA LEU A 260 -3.57 1.66 -17.73
C LEU A 260 -4.58 0.49 -17.68
N PRO A 261 -4.11 -0.77 -17.76
CA PRO A 261 -4.99 -1.93 -17.62
C PRO A 261 -5.50 -2.07 -16.18
N LEU A 262 -6.81 -2.26 -16.01
CA LEU A 262 -7.48 -2.58 -14.76
C LEU A 262 -7.77 -4.07 -14.72
N THR A 263 -7.23 -4.74 -13.71
CA THR A 263 -7.42 -6.20 -13.56
C THR A 263 -8.37 -6.57 -12.44
N ASP A 264 -8.66 -5.62 -11.55
CA ASP A 264 -9.51 -5.78 -10.38
C ASP A 264 -10.28 -4.47 -10.08
N PRO A 265 -11.52 -4.54 -9.54
CA PRO A 265 -12.30 -3.36 -9.14
C PRO A 265 -11.59 -2.43 -8.17
N SER A 266 -10.75 -2.95 -7.26
CA SER A 266 -10.07 -2.13 -6.23
C SER A 266 -9.07 -1.14 -6.82
N MET A 267 -8.70 -1.29 -8.10
CA MET A 267 -7.79 -0.39 -8.81
C MET A 267 -8.43 0.93 -9.26
N LEU A 268 -9.76 1.07 -9.21
CA LEU A 268 -10.47 2.31 -9.55
C LEU A 268 -11.44 2.67 -8.42
N LYS A 269 -11.23 3.85 -7.83
CA LYS A 269 -12.09 4.42 -6.81
C LYS A 269 -12.70 5.72 -7.30
N ARG A 270 -13.95 5.99 -6.91
CA ARG A 270 -14.50 7.34 -7.02
C ARG A 270 -13.71 8.22 -6.06
N ALA A 271 -13.26 9.39 -6.52
CA ALA A 271 -12.61 10.32 -5.61
C ALA A 271 -13.65 10.77 -4.58
N SER A 272 -13.30 10.70 -3.29
CA SER A 272 -14.06 11.39 -2.25
C SER A 272 -14.01 12.88 -2.59
N GLY A 273 -15.20 13.49 -2.77
CA GLY A 273 -15.34 14.92 -3.01
C GLY A 273 -14.81 15.76 -1.86
#